data_AF-A0A1N6V629-F1
#
_entry.id   AF-A0A1N6V629-F1
#
_cell.length_a   1.000
_cell.length_b   1.000
_cell.length_c   1.000
_cell.angle_alpha   90.00
_cell.angle_beta   90.00
_cell.angle_gamma   90.00
#
_symmetry.space_group_name_H-M   'P 1'
#
loop_
_entity.id
_entity.type
_entity.pdbx_description
1 polymer ?
#
loop_
_entity_poly.entity_id
_entity_poly.type
_entity_poly.pdbx_seq_one_letter_code
_entity_poly.pdbx_strand_id
1 'polypeptide(L)'
;MSDNRNEINARRTGGGSGLLAVPAMWIVLLFLVAGTFMSALIPPFQSPDEFEHVKRAYFLSHGTILLDAPEGQQSGGYIDGGLGAYIGVYANLPSARDRRLSIEKSDAALDIQWNGQKEYTPAPGSAVYFPLVYLPQALGLAIGERTGMSVDASYRLARLFVLFAVAGVLVLALRLFPTNPLLLAMLVLPMSLFQFSSATLDAFSNALAIFCISAFLRLSVDREKAAAWIFYVFALCIAILISCRVHLLPMLLLLLLSCRYVTHKRRWLIFALTTVFIFGWIILAMKTTVDHRANLGASTGSIVAYYVKHPWSYFEVLVATLSSSDLQRFYRESFLGILGWLDTPFRTGVYVFLTWMFGLIAVLSISVKTLRLSMRPRMALAICAGLSVLLIFFALLVSWTPHPASIINGVQGRYFWVPVAMLAYAISGEAALNEGWQRKLALLLVFVVGLYSMSETARSLISRYYMGIQETELLSLPIHPSPALSADQAITIQFDEKQKSIPQSLKRIGIMFGTYARDNPGSAGLVLTALDGRVLTVPFQLDVLQDNKYHFFTLDPLPYHLARIVSTGGAGVSTWEAHHADGRVTTCIVYEFANGTKRYTPGCARF
;
A
#
# COMPACT_ATOMS: atom_id res chain seq x y z
N MET A 1 -2.78 21.42 -48.08
CA MET A 1 -2.73 20.20 -47.22
C MET A 1 -1.43 19.40 -47.35
N SER A 2 -0.58 19.67 -48.36
CA SER A 2 0.76 19.08 -48.50
C SER A 2 1.85 19.81 -47.70
N ASP A 3 1.75 21.13 -47.50
CA ASP A 3 2.79 21.91 -46.78
C ASP A 3 2.96 21.54 -45.31
N ASN A 4 1.86 21.28 -44.59
CA ASN A 4 1.92 20.89 -43.18
C ASN A 4 2.56 19.50 -42.94
N ARG A 5 2.64 18.63 -43.96
CA ARG A 5 3.33 17.34 -43.84
C ARG A 5 4.85 17.50 -43.91
N ASN A 6 5.34 18.48 -44.66
CA ASN A 6 6.77 18.71 -44.84
C ASN A 6 7.39 19.43 -43.64
N GLU A 7 6.68 20.38 -43.03
CA GLU A 7 7.16 21.08 -41.81
C GLU A 7 7.22 20.14 -40.58
N ILE A 8 6.29 19.19 -40.48
CA ILE A 8 6.29 18.17 -39.42
C ILE A 8 7.35 17.09 -39.68
N ASN A 9 7.60 16.73 -40.94
CA ASN A 9 8.68 15.81 -41.29
C ASN A 9 10.08 16.44 -41.13
N ALA A 10 10.25 17.75 -41.35
CA ALA A 10 11.51 18.45 -41.13
C ALA A 10 11.90 18.50 -39.63
N ARG A 11 10.92 18.58 -38.72
CA ARG A 11 11.16 18.42 -37.27
C ARG A 11 11.39 16.96 -36.84
N ARG A 12 11.08 15.97 -37.69
CA ARG A 12 11.29 14.53 -37.41
C ARG A 12 12.66 14.01 -37.84
N THR A 13 13.38 14.71 -38.73
CA THR A 13 14.69 14.30 -39.26
C THR A 13 15.87 15.12 -38.73
N GLY A 14 15.63 16.26 -38.08
CA GLY A 14 16.66 17.04 -37.41
C GLY A 14 17.06 16.41 -36.07
N GLY A 15 18.36 16.09 -35.91
CA GLY A 15 18.97 15.54 -34.70
C GLY A 15 18.90 16.46 -33.49
N GLY A 16 17.70 16.66 -32.94
CA GLY A 16 17.44 17.38 -31.69
C GLY A 16 17.44 16.46 -30.47
N SER A 17 18.44 15.58 -30.34
CA SER A 17 18.61 14.79 -29.11
C SER A 17 18.95 15.67 -27.90
N GLY A 18 19.49 16.88 -28.11
CA GLY A 18 19.89 17.80 -27.04
C GLY A 18 18.72 18.52 -26.34
N LEU A 19 17.71 19.00 -27.07
CA LEU A 19 16.67 19.87 -26.48
C LEU A 19 15.58 19.09 -25.71
N LEU A 20 15.32 17.84 -26.09
CA LEU A 20 14.41 16.93 -25.35
C LEU A 20 15.12 16.25 -24.15
N ALA A 21 16.46 16.17 -24.15
CA ALA A 21 17.22 15.54 -23.08
C ALA A 21 17.27 16.39 -21.79
N VAL A 22 17.32 17.71 -21.90
CA VAL A 22 17.43 18.61 -20.75
C VAL A 22 16.19 18.58 -19.85
N PRO A 23 14.94 18.69 -20.36
CA PRO A 23 13.73 18.62 -19.53
C PRO A 23 13.55 17.25 -18.86
N ALA A 24 13.87 16.16 -19.58
CA ALA A 24 13.76 14.80 -19.05
C ALA A 24 14.72 14.57 -17.86
N MET A 25 15.94 15.10 -17.93
CA MET A 25 16.92 14.99 -16.87
C MET A 25 16.49 15.73 -15.59
N TRP A 26 15.92 16.94 -15.73
CA TRP A 26 15.40 17.69 -14.57
C TRP A 26 14.22 17.01 -13.89
N ILE A 27 13.29 16.45 -14.67
CA ILE A 27 12.15 15.68 -14.13
C ILE A 27 12.66 14.49 -13.31
N VAL A 28 13.65 13.76 -13.84
CA VAL A 28 14.21 12.60 -13.15
C VAL A 28 15.03 13.01 -11.92
N LEU A 29 15.76 14.13 -11.98
CA LEU A 29 16.47 14.65 -10.81
C LEU A 29 15.50 15.03 -9.68
N LEU A 30 14.41 15.73 -10.00
CA LEU A 30 13.37 16.05 -9.03
C LEU A 30 12.75 14.78 -8.44
N PHE A 31 12.50 13.78 -9.27
CA PHE A 31 12.02 12.47 -8.82
C PHE A 31 13.01 11.77 -7.87
N LEU A 32 14.32 11.80 -8.16
CA LEU A 32 15.34 11.24 -7.28
C LEU A 32 15.41 11.97 -5.93
N VAL A 33 15.36 13.30 -5.94
CA VAL A 33 15.37 14.11 -4.70
C VAL A 33 14.12 13.82 -3.87
N ALA A 34 12.93 13.85 -4.49
CA ALA A 34 11.67 13.55 -3.81
C ALA A 34 11.63 12.11 -3.29
N GLY A 35 12.10 11.15 -4.10
CA GLY A 35 12.15 9.74 -3.73
C GLY A 35 13.12 9.47 -2.58
N THR A 36 14.29 10.10 -2.58
CA THR A 36 15.27 9.95 -1.49
C THR A 36 14.73 10.53 -0.18
N PHE A 37 14.13 11.73 -0.24
CA PHE A 37 13.47 12.35 0.91
C PHE A 37 12.35 11.45 1.48
N MET A 38 11.48 10.94 0.61
CA MET A 38 10.41 10.02 1.03
C MET A 38 10.96 8.70 1.58
N SER A 39 12.01 8.15 0.97
CA SER A 39 12.63 6.90 1.41
C SER A 39 13.22 7.00 2.81
N ALA A 40 13.75 8.17 3.17
CA ALA A 40 14.22 8.46 4.52
C ALA A 40 13.06 8.57 5.54
N LEU A 41 11.91 9.09 5.12
CA LEU A 41 10.76 9.32 5.99
C LEU A 41 9.94 8.05 6.26
N ILE A 42 9.79 7.20 5.24
CA ILE A 42 8.99 5.98 5.30
C ILE A 42 9.72 4.94 6.16
N PRO A 43 9.15 4.50 7.30
CA PRO A 43 9.79 3.44 8.08
C PRO A 43 9.95 2.16 7.25
N PRO A 44 10.92 1.30 7.57
CA PRO A 44 11.09 0.01 6.92
C PRO A 44 9.80 -0.82 6.86
N PHE A 45 9.60 -1.49 5.73
CA PHE A 45 8.49 -2.43 5.47
C PHE A 45 7.07 -1.86 5.55
N GLN A 46 6.90 -0.53 5.46
CA GLN A 46 5.58 0.09 5.57
C GLN A 46 4.86 0.22 4.23
N SER A 47 5.52 -0.01 3.10
CA SER A 47 4.81 -0.12 1.82
C SER A 47 4.06 -1.46 1.73
N PRO A 48 2.90 -1.53 1.04
CA PRO A 48 2.17 -2.78 0.89
C PRO A 48 3.06 -3.88 0.33
N ASP A 49 2.94 -5.07 0.93
CA ASP A 49 3.64 -6.30 0.52
C ASP A 49 5.18 -6.24 0.59
N GLU A 50 5.76 -5.18 1.21
CA GLU A 50 7.21 -4.96 1.19
C GLU A 50 8.01 -6.07 1.89
N PHE A 51 7.47 -6.72 2.93
CA PHE A 51 8.10 -7.90 3.53
C PHE A 51 8.34 -9.02 2.50
N GLU A 52 7.32 -9.32 1.69
CA GLU A 52 7.39 -10.36 0.65
C GLU A 52 8.40 -9.98 -0.43
N HIS A 53 8.41 -8.71 -0.84
CA HIS A 53 9.32 -8.21 -1.88
C HIS A 53 10.78 -8.21 -1.45
N VAL A 54 11.09 -7.83 -0.20
CA VAL A 54 12.45 -7.85 0.33
C VAL A 54 12.95 -9.29 0.48
N LYS A 55 12.11 -10.20 1.02
CA LYS A 55 12.44 -11.64 1.07
C LYS A 55 12.73 -12.19 -0.33
N ARG A 56 11.91 -11.86 -1.33
CA ARG A 56 12.12 -12.29 -2.72
C ARG A 56 13.43 -11.77 -3.32
N ALA A 57 13.77 -10.52 -3.05
CA ALA A 57 15.04 -9.93 -3.47
C ALA A 57 16.23 -10.62 -2.78
N TYR A 58 16.11 -10.92 -1.49
CA TYR A 58 17.11 -11.67 -0.74
C TYR A 58 17.32 -13.08 -1.32
N PHE A 59 16.24 -13.82 -1.60
CA PHE A 59 16.33 -15.13 -2.26
C PHE A 59 17.06 -15.06 -3.61
N LEU A 60 16.74 -14.06 -4.43
CA LEU A 60 17.44 -13.85 -5.70
C LEU A 60 18.93 -13.54 -5.49
N SER A 61 19.29 -12.73 -4.49
CA SER A 61 20.69 -12.39 -4.17
C SER A 61 21.54 -13.62 -3.83
N HIS A 62 20.89 -14.67 -3.33
CA HIS A 62 21.46 -15.97 -2.98
C HIS A 62 21.29 -17.04 -4.06
N GLY A 63 20.80 -16.67 -5.25
CA GLY A 63 20.66 -17.57 -6.40
C GLY A 63 19.37 -18.39 -6.44
N THR A 64 18.42 -18.14 -5.53
CA THR A 64 17.14 -18.86 -5.47
C THR A 64 16.13 -18.24 -6.44
N ILE A 65 15.94 -18.90 -7.59
CA ILE A 65 14.98 -18.48 -8.63
C ILE A 65 13.57 -18.99 -8.33
N LEU A 66 13.44 -20.28 -8.02
CA LEU A 66 12.19 -20.93 -7.63
C LEU A 66 12.16 -21.05 -6.11
N LEU A 67 10.99 -20.80 -5.51
CA LEU A 67 10.78 -20.97 -4.08
C LEU A 67 10.30 -22.39 -3.81
N ASP A 68 10.78 -22.96 -2.71
CA ASP A 68 10.37 -24.28 -2.25
C ASP A 68 9.13 -24.16 -1.35
N ALA A 69 8.35 -25.23 -1.25
CA ALA A 69 7.26 -25.37 -0.29
C ALA A 69 7.44 -26.70 0.46
N PRO A 70 8.21 -26.72 1.57
CA PRO A 70 8.34 -27.89 2.43
C PRO A 70 6.97 -28.39 2.90
N GLU A 71 6.88 -29.67 3.24
CA GLU A 71 5.62 -30.28 3.67
C GLU A 71 5.00 -29.51 4.86
N GLY A 72 3.73 -29.12 4.71
CA GLY A 72 3.01 -28.32 5.71
C GLY A 72 3.33 -26.81 5.70
N GLN A 73 4.18 -26.32 4.78
CA GLN A 73 4.57 -24.91 4.71
C GLN A 73 4.19 -24.27 3.36
N GLN A 74 3.99 -22.95 3.37
CA GLN A 74 3.79 -22.15 2.16
C GLN A 74 5.11 -21.95 1.42
N SER A 75 5.03 -21.57 0.13
CA SER A 75 6.22 -21.28 -0.67
C SER A 75 7.07 -20.18 -0.05
N GLY A 76 8.38 -20.43 0.07
CA GLY A 76 9.33 -19.55 0.75
C GLY A 76 10.77 -19.96 0.52
N GLY A 77 11.64 -19.55 1.44
CA GLY A 77 13.05 -19.86 1.39
C GLY A 77 13.75 -19.46 2.68
N TYR A 78 15.04 -19.77 2.76
CA TYR A 78 15.86 -19.45 3.92
C TYR A 78 16.38 -18.01 3.84
N ILE A 79 16.15 -17.23 4.90
CA ILE A 79 16.73 -15.90 5.11
C ILE A 79 17.77 -15.93 6.23
N ASP A 80 18.64 -14.93 6.28
CA ASP A 80 19.52 -14.68 7.42
C ASP A 80 18.71 -14.32 8.68
N GLY A 81 19.13 -14.81 9.84
CA GLY A 81 18.47 -14.55 11.13
C GLY A 81 18.51 -13.07 11.52
N GLY A 82 19.55 -12.33 11.12
CA GLY A 82 19.61 -10.88 11.25
C GLY A 82 18.54 -10.17 10.43
N LEU A 83 18.29 -10.64 9.19
CA LEU A 83 17.18 -10.14 8.38
C LEU A 83 15.82 -10.49 9.00
N GLY A 84 15.66 -11.69 9.54
CA GLY A 84 14.48 -12.09 10.30
C GLY A 84 14.22 -11.19 11.51
N ALA A 85 15.25 -10.93 12.32
CA ALA A 85 15.19 -10.05 13.47
C ALA A 85 14.82 -8.60 13.08
N TYR A 86 15.46 -8.07 12.03
CA TYR A 86 15.17 -6.73 11.52
C TYR A 86 13.72 -6.60 11.01
N ILE A 87 13.22 -7.61 10.27
CA ILE A 87 11.81 -7.69 9.87
C ILE A 87 10.89 -7.68 11.11
N GLY A 88 11.24 -8.45 12.14
CA GLY A 88 10.47 -8.59 13.38
C GLY A 88 10.24 -7.26 14.12
N VAL A 89 11.18 -6.31 14.03
CA VAL A 89 11.05 -4.96 14.64
C VAL A 89 9.85 -4.21 14.04
N TYR A 90 9.64 -4.31 12.73
CA TYR A 90 8.64 -3.54 12.00
C TYR A 90 7.35 -4.32 11.71
N ALA A 91 7.35 -5.64 11.90
CA ALA A 91 6.24 -6.55 11.60
C ALA A 91 4.93 -6.23 12.36
N ASN A 92 5.02 -5.50 13.48
CA ASN A 92 3.89 -5.17 14.35
C ASN A 92 3.24 -3.79 14.06
N LEU A 93 3.75 -3.05 13.08
CA LEU A 93 3.20 -1.75 12.65
C LEU A 93 2.04 -1.84 11.63
N PRO A 94 2.05 -2.76 10.65
CA PRO A 94 0.96 -2.91 9.68
C PRO A 94 -0.39 -3.08 10.35
N SER A 95 -1.41 -2.40 9.81
CA SER A 95 -2.82 -2.48 10.25
C SER A 95 -3.08 -2.00 11.70
N ALA A 96 -2.07 -1.55 12.44
CA ALA A 96 -2.19 -1.05 13.80
C ALA A 96 -2.06 0.48 13.83
N ARG A 97 -3.13 1.19 13.42
CA ARG A 97 -3.16 2.66 13.23
C ARG A 97 -2.71 3.48 14.44
N ASP A 98 -2.92 2.95 15.64
CA ASP A 98 -2.57 3.63 16.89
C ASP A 98 -1.15 3.31 17.37
N ARG A 99 -0.50 2.26 16.85
CA ARG A 99 0.89 1.95 17.20
C ARG A 99 1.83 2.91 16.51
N ARG A 100 2.82 3.38 17.25
CA ARG A 100 3.88 4.27 16.75
C ARG A 100 5.20 3.51 16.68
N LEU A 101 6.13 4.06 15.91
CA LEU A 101 7.48 3.54 15.88
C LEU A 101 8.13 3.80 17.25
N SER A 102 8.63 2.75 17.88
CA SER A 102 9.43 2.89 19.10
C SER A 102 10.84 3.36 18.71
N ILE A 103 11.26 4.49 19.27
CA ILE A 103 12.61 5.05 19.03
C ILE A 103 13.67 4.04 19.46
N GLU A 104 13.57 3.51 20.67
CA GLU A 104 14.50 2.50 21.21
C GLU A 104 14.61 1.25 20.33
N LYS A 105 13.49 0.68 19.88
CA LYS A 105 13.52 -0.50 19.00
C LYS A 105 14.07 -0.17 17.62
N SER A 106 13.78 1.03 17.12
CA SER A 106 14.28 1.50 15.83
C SER A 106 15.78 1.79 15.87
N ASP A 107 16.28 2.35 16.97
CA ASP A 107 17.71 2.59 17.17
C ASP A 107 18.46 1.26 17.31
N ALA A 108 17.93 0.33 18.11
CA ALA A 108 18.50 -1.01 18.20
C ALA A 108 18.49 -1.76 16.85
N ALA A 109 17.54 -1.46 15.96
CA ALA A 109 17.48 -2.06 14.63
C ALA A 109 18.60 -1.61 13.69
N LEU A 110 19.19 -0.43 13.91
CA LEU A 110 20.30 0.08 13.10
C LEU A 110 21.56 -0.78 13.23
N ASP A 111 21.74 -1.39 14.41
CA ASP A 111 22.92 -2.17 14.77
C ASP A 111 22.78 -3.67 14.49
N ILE A 112 21.61 -4.14 14.02
CA ILE A 112 21.40 -5.56 13.68
C ILE A 112 22.35 -5.98 12.55
N GLN A 113 23.18 -6.98 12.83
CA GLN A 113 24.15 -7.53 11.89
C GLN A 113 23.62 -8.78 11.20
N TRP A 114 24.15 -9.05 10.01
CA TRP A 114 24.04 -10.37 9.37
C TRP A 114 24.75 -11.41 10.24
N ASN A 115 24.09 -12.52 10.53
CA ASN A 115 24.60 -13.50 11.51
C ASN A 115 24.88 -14.89 10.93
N GLY A 116 24.59 -15.11 9.65
CA GLY A 116 24.79 -16.36 8.92
C GLY A 116 23.82 -17.48 9.29
N GLN A 117 22.96 -17.28 10.30
CA GLN A 117 21.97 -18.27 10.73
C GLN A 117 20.82 -18.28 9.73
N LYS A 118 20.45 -19.46 9.23
CA LYS A 118 19.40 -19.60 8.22
C LYS A 118 18.09 -19.98 8.87
N GLU A 119 17.06 -19.18 8.63
CA GLU A 119 15.69 -19.44 9.06
C GLU A 119 14.77 -19.53 7.84
N TYR A 120 13.98 -20.60 7.76
CA TYR A 120 12.98 -20.71 6.69
C TYR A 120 11.85 -19.72 6.95
N THR A 121 11.57 -18.86 5.97
CA THR A 121 10.48 -17.90 6.03
C THR A 121 9.57 -18.02 4.80
N PRO A 122 8.25 -18.24 4.99
CA PRO A 122 7.27 -18.19 3.91
C PRO A 122 7.27 -16.85 3.18
N ALA A 123 7.16 -16.86 1.85
CA ALA A 123 6.97 -15.66 1.04
C ALA A 123 6.07 -15.93 -0.20
N PRO A 124 4.87 -16.52 -0.01
CA PRO A 124 4.07 -17.03 -1.12
C PRO A 124 3.55 -15.93 -2.05
N GLY A 125 3.37 -14.70 -1.54
CA GLY A 125 2.87 -13.59 -2.34
C GLY A 125 3.85 -13.11 -3.40
N SER A 126 5.13 -13.40 -3.21
CA SER A 126 6.19 -13.09 -4.16
C SER A 126 6.62 -14.27 -5.03
N ALA A 127 6.22 -15.48 -4.66
CA ALA A 127 6.65 -16.74 -5.28
C ALA A 127 6.24 -16.84 -6.75
N VAL A 128 5.04 -16.35 -7.09
CA VAL A 128 4.51 -16.37 -8.46
C VAL A 128 5.28 -15.44 -9.42
N TYR A 129 6.02 -14.47 -8.89
CA TYR A 129 6.69 -13.45 -9.69
C TYR A 129 8.05 -13.92 -10.20
N PHE A 130 8.30 -13.70 -11.49
CA PHE A 130 9.65 -13.90 -12.05
C PHE A 130 10.66 -13.01 -11.34
N PRO A 131 11.74 -13.58 -10.77
CA PRO A 131 12.53 -12.86 -9.78
C PRO A 131 13.37 -11.73 -10.37
N LEU A 132 13.68 -11.73 -11.67
CA LEU A 132 14.59 -10.74 -12.27
C LEU A 132 14.12 -9.28 -12.11
N VAL A 133 12.82 -9.04 -11.90
CA VAL A 133 12.28 -7.72 -11.57
C VAL A 133 12.80 -7.18 -10.22
N TYR A 134 13.28 -8.05 -9.34
CA TYR A 134 13.90 -7.71 -8.05
C TYR A 134 15.41 -7.51 -8.12
N LEU A 135 16.02 -7.59 -9.30
CA LEU A 135 17.47 -7.49 -9.45
C LEU A 135 18.05 -6.22 -8.81
N PRO A 136 17.44 -5.01 -8.93
CA PRO A 136 17.98 -3.82 -8.27
C PRO A 136 18.05 -3.96 -6.74
N GLN A 137 16.96 -4.42 -6.11
CA GLN A 137 16.88 -4.66 -4.68
C GLN A 137 17.90 -5.73 -4.25
N ALA A 138 17.97 -6.83 -5.00
CA ALA A 138 18.84 -7.97 -4.71
C ALA A 138 20.31 -7.58 -4.77
N LEU A 139 20.71 -6.72 -5.72
CA LEU A 139 22.07 -6.18 -5.79
C LEU A 139 22.39 -5.29 -4.59
N GLY A 140 21.47 -4.43 -4.16
CA GLY A 140 21.68 -3.60 -2.98
C GLY A 140 21.84 -4.42 -1.70
N LEU A 141 21.00 -5.45 -1.51
CA LEU A 141 21.14 -6.38 -0.38
C LEU A 141 22.46 -7.16 -0.43
N ALA A 142 22.79 -7.75 -1.58
CA ALA A 142 24.02 -8.52 -1.76
C ALA A 142 25.30 -7.70 -1.50
N ILE A 143 25.33 -6.45 -1.96
CA ILE A 143 26.47 -5.56 -1.75
C ILE A 143 26.59 -5.20 -0.28
N GLY A 144 25.48 -4.83 0.37
CA GLY A 144 25.47 -4.48 1.80
C GLY A 144 25.96 -5.64 2.66
N GLU A 145 25.41 -6.84 2.45
CA GLU A 145 25.80 -8.06 3.15
C GLU A 145 27.28 -8.41 2.95
N ARG A 146 27.77 -8.43 1.69
CA ARG A 146 29.17 -8.80 1.38
C ARG A 146 30.20 -7.79 1.85
N THR A 147 29.80 -6.52 2.03
CA THR A 147 30.68 -5.48 2.54
C THR A 147 30.63 -5.35 4.06
N GLY A 148 29.87 -6.22 4.74
CA GLY A 148 29.75 -6.22 6.20
C GLY A 148 28.96 -5.05 6.77
N MET A 149 28.05 -4.45 5.97
CA MET A 149 27.12 -3.44 6.47
C MET A 149 26.06 -4.07 7.39
N SER A 150 25.46 -3.30 8.29
CA SER A 150 24.29 -3.75 9.05
C SER A 150 23.12 -4.08 8.12
N VAL A 151 22.13 -4.83 8.63
CA VAL A 151 20.93 -5.19 7.88
C VAL A 151 20.14 -3.94 7.47
N ASP A 152 20.02 -2.95 8.35
CA ASP A 152 19.38 -1.65 8.05
C ASP A 152 20.06 -0.92 6.90
N ALA A 153 21.40 -0.78 6.96
CA ALA A 153 22.17 -0.11 5.92
C ALA A 153 22.05 -0.83 4.56
N SER A 154 22.08 -2.16 4.58
CA SER A 154 21.88 -3.00 3.39
C SER A 154 20.48 -2.85 2.79
N TYR A 155 19.45 -2.76 3.64
CA TYR A 155 18.08 -2.50 3.22
C TYR A 155 17.89 -1.10 2.62
N ARG A 156 18.49 -0.07 3.21
CA ARG A 156 18.49 1.30 2.65
C ARG A 156 19.22 1.35 1.31
N LEU A 157 20.32 0.61 1.18
CA LEU A 157 21.04 0.45 -0.09
C LEU A 157 20.15 -0.21 -1.14
N ALA A 158 19.36 -1.24 -0.78
CA ALA A 158 18.39 -1.86 -1.67
C ALA A 158 17.32 -0.86 -2.16
N ARG A 159 16.75 -0.04 -1.27
CA ARG A 159 15.81 1.04 -1.65
C ARG A 159 16.45 2.03 -2.63
N LEU A 160 17.70 2.43 -2.37
CA LEU A 160 18.43 3.36 -3.21
C LEU A 160 18.71 2.78 -4.61
N PHE A 161 19.10 1.51 -4.71
CA PHE A 161 19.31 0.83 -5.98
C PHE A 161 18.03 0.74 -6.82
N VAL A 162 16.87 0.48 -6.19
CA VAL A 162 15.58 0.52 -6.89
C VAL A 162 15.30 1.92 -7.42
N LEU A 163 15.47 2.94 -6.59
CA LEU A 163 15.20 4.32 -6.97
C LEU A 163 16.06 4.76 -8.16
N PHE A 164 17.36 4.41 -8.16
CA PHE A 164 18.25 4.67 -9.30
C PHE A 164 17.89 3.84 -10.54
N ALA A 165 17.53 2.56 -10.38
CA ALA A 165 17.12 1.73 -11.50
C ALA A 165 15.83 2.26 -12.15
N VAL A 166 14.85 2.66 -11.35
CA VAL A 166 13.62 3.34 -11.81
C VAL A 166 13.98 4.62 -12.55
N ALA A 167 14.79 5.49 -11.96
CA ALA A 167 15.22 6.74 -12.59
C ALA A 167 15.92 6.51 -13.93
N GLY A 168 16.84 5.54 -14.01
CA GLY A 168 17.52 5.15 -15.24
C GLY A 168 16.55 4.67 -16.33
N VAL A 169 15.62 3.77 -15.98
CA VAL A 169 14.60 3.27 -16.91
C VAL A 169 13.67 4.40 -17.37
N LEU A 170 13.29 5.32 -16.48
CA LEU A 170 12.50 6.50 -16.85
C LEU A 170 13.27 7.40 -17.82
N VAL A 171 14.55 7.72 -17.58
CA VAL A 171 15.37 8.49 -18.54
C VAL A 171 15.37 7.83 -19.91
N LEU A 172 15.56 6.51 -19.98
CA LEU A 172 15.55 5.77 -21.23
C LEU A 172 14.18 5.85 -21.92
N ALA A 173 13.09 5.64 -21.18
CA ALA A 173 11.73 5.70 -21.70
C ALA A 173 11.38 7.10 -22.24
N LEU A 174 11.79 8.15 -21.53
CA LEU A 174 11.56 9.54 -21.89
C LEU A 174 12.40 10.00 -23.09
N ARG A 175 13.61 9.43 -23.26
CA ARG A 175 14.44 9.65 -24.45
C ARG A 175 13.94 8.89 -25.67
N LEU A 176 13.29 7.73 -25.47
CA LEU A 176 12.71 6.95 -26.56
C LEU A 176 11.47 7.61 -27.15
N PHE A 177 10.55 8.08 -26.31
CA PHE A 177 9.30 8.70 -26.76
C PHE A 177 8.87 9.82 -25.81
N PRO A 178 8.37 10.96 -26.35
CA PRO A 178 7.98 12.09 -25.50
C PRO A 178 6.89 11.71 -24.51
N THR A 179 7.05 12.15 -23.27
CA THR A 179 6.03 11.99 -22.22
C THR A 179 4.92 13.05 -22.34
N ASN A 180 3.92 12.93 -21.49
CA ASN A 180 2.75 13.81 -21.42
C ASN A 180 2.49 14.25 -19.97
N PRO A 181 1.83 15.41 -19.76
CA PRO A 181 1.59 15.93 -18.41
C PRO A 181 0.78 14.97 -17.53
N LEU A 182 -0.16 14.20 -18.09
CA LEU A 182 -0.95 13.23 -17.34
C LEU A 182 -0.09 12.10 -16.74
N LEU A 183 0.88 11.57 -17.50
CA LEU A 183 1.83 10.59 -16.96
C LEU A 183 2.68 11.20 -15.82
N LEU A 184 3.13 12.44 -16.00
CA LEU A 184 3.88 13.14 -14.95
C LEU A 184 3.03 13.34 -13.69
N ALA A 185 1.73 13.66 -13.84
CA ALA A 185 0.79 13.74 -12.73
C ALA A 185 0.71 12.40 -11.98
N MET A 186 0.67 11.28 -12.69
CA MET A 186 0.65 9.95 -12.07
C MET A 186 1.90 9.67 -11.25
N LEU A 187 3.09 10.06 -11.74
CA LEU A 187 4.36 9.85 -11.02
C LEU A 187 4.44 10.62 -9.70
N VAL A 188 3.75 11.77 -9.60
CA VAL A 188 3.77 12.64 -8.42
C VAL A 188 2.59 12.43 -7.47
N LEU A 189 1.69 11.47 -7.75
CA LEU A 189 0.61 11.11 -6.81
C LEU A 189 1.19 10.57 -5.48
N PRO A 190 0.51 10.78 -4.34
CA PRO A 190 0.97 10.27 -3.05
C PRO A 190 1.30 8.78 -3.05
N MET A 191 0.43 7.94 -3.62
CA MET A 191 0.66 6.49 -3.73
C MET A 191 1.94 6.19 -4.52
N SER A 192 2.12 6.85 -5.66
CA SER A 192 3.30 6.68 -6.50
C SER A 192 4.57 7.05 -5.75
N LEU A 193 4.62 8.24 -5.13
CA LEU A 193 5.78 8.70 -4.37
C LEU A 193 6.14 7.73 -3.24
N PHE A 194 5.12 7.20 -2.54
CA PHE A 194 5.29 6.23 -1.47
C PHE A 194 5.89 4.90 -1.97
N GLN A 195 5.37 4.37 -3.07
CA GLN A 195 5.84 3.09 -3.63
C GLN A 195 7.20 3.20 -4.31
N PHE A 196 7.47 4.29 -5.03
CA PHE A 196 8.76 4.53 -5.70
C PHE A 196 9.93 4.69 -4.72
N SER A 197 9.63 5.00 -3.47
CA SER A 197 10.63 5.22 -2.41
C SER A 197 10.85 4.00 -1.49
N SER A 198 10.17 2.88 -1.80
CA SER A 198 10.13 1.65 -1.01
C SER A 198 10.69 0.46 -1.78
N ALA A 199 11.15 -0.59 -1.09
CA ALA A 199 11.75 -1.78 -1.70
C ALA A 199 10.68 -2.77 -2.22
N THR A 200 9.74 -2.27 -3.02
CA THR A 200 8.67 -3.07 -3.62
C THR A 200 8.93 -3.37 -5.10
N LEU A 201 8.22 -4.35 -5.65
CA LEU A 201 8.24 -4.65 -7.09
C LEU A 201 7.58 -3.53 -7.92
N ASP A 202 6.63 -2.80 -7.32
CA ASP A 202 5.70 -1.92 -8.00
C ASP A 202 6.42 -0.77 -8.73
N ALA A 203 7.37 -0.14 -8.05
CA ALA A 203 8.19 0.93 -8.57
C ALA A 203 8.89 0.55 -9.90
N PHE A 204 9.67 -0.54 -9.87
CA PHE A 204 10.46 -0.94 -11.03
C PHE A 204 9.60 -1.51 -12.16
N SER A 205 8.55 -2.28 -11.84
CA SER A 205 7.62 -2.78 -12.85
C SER A 205 6.84 -1.67 -13.56
N ASN A 206 6.42 -0.62 -12.85
CA ASN A 206 5.79 0.55 -13.44
C ASN A 206 6.74 1.31 -14.39
N ALA A 207 8.02 1.47 -14.01
CA ALA A 207 9.02 2.08 -14.87
C ALA A 207 9.26 1.26 -16.15
N LEU A 208 9.38 -0.07 -16.03
CA LEU A 208 9.47 -0.98 -17.18
C LEU A 208 8.24 -0.89 -18.07
N ALA A 209 7.04 -0.76 -17.51
CA ALA A 209 5.83 -0.57 -18.28
C ALA A 209 5.84 0.73 -19.09
N ILE A 210 6.29 1.85 -18.51
CA ILE A 210 6.48 3.11 -19.25
C ILE A 210 7.49 2.92 -20.38
N PHE A 211 8.62 2.26 -20.11
CA PHE A 211 9.60 1.95 -21.15
C PHE A 211 8.98 1.12 -22.29
N CYS A 212 8.21 0.08 -21.98
CA CYS A 212 7.51 -0.73 -22.96
C CYS A 212 6.52 0.08 -23.81
N ILE A 213 5.76 0.98 -23.19
CA ILE A 213 4.82 1.87 -23.89
C ILE A 213 5.60 2.82 -24.83
N SER A 214 6.66 3.46 -24.33
CA SER A 214 7.52 4.34 -25.12
C SER A 214 8.20 3.61 -26.28
N ALA A 215 8.73 2.41 -26.05
CA ALA A 215 9.36 1.59 -27.07
C ALA A 215 8.36 1.17 -28.15
N PHE A 216 7.17 0.72 -27.76
CA PHE A 216 6.10 0.39 -28.71
C PHE A 216 5.71 1.59 -29.58
N LEU A 217 5.50 2.76 -28.98
CA LEU A 217 5.18 3.97 -29.71
C LEU A 217 6.32 4.39 -30.65
N ARG A 218 7.56 4.31 -30.18
CA ARG A 218 8.75 4.59 -31.00
C ARG A 218 8.85 3.65 -32.21
N LEU A 219 8.66 2.34 -32.00
CA LEU A 219 8.64 1.34 -33.08
C LEU A 219 7.49 1.58 -34.07
N SER A 220 6.34 2.05 -33.59
CA SER A 220 5.19 2.36 -34.47
C SER A 220 5.43 3.57 -35.39
N VAL A 221 6.26 4.52 -34.94
CA VAL A 221 6.64 5.73 -35.68
C VAL A 221 7.80 5.44 -36.65
N ASP A 222 8.89 4.87 -36.15
CA ASP A 222 10.11 4.62 -36.94
C ASP A 222 9.95 3.44 -37.91
N ARG A 223 9.11 2.45 -37.56
CA ARG A 223 8.83 1.24 -38.35
C ARG A 223 10.10 0.54 -38.82
N GLU A 224 10.27 0.41 -40.14
CA GLU A 224 11.41 -0.28 -40.76
C GLU A 224 12.74 0.42 -40.49
N LYS A 225 12.73 1.71 -40.15
CA LYS A 225 13.93 2.48 -39.80
C LYS A 225 14.31 2.34 -38.32
N ALA A 226 13.51 1.64 -37.52
CA ALA A 226 13.79 1.48 -36.10
C ALA A 226 15.05 0.62 -35.87
N ALA A 227 15.85 1.02 -34.89
CA ALA A 227 17.02 0.26 -34.50
C ALA A 227 16.62 -1.09 -33.86
N ALA A 228 17.25 -2.18 -34.29
CA ALA A 228 16.89 -3.54 -33.89
C ALA A 228 16.96 -3.78 -32.37
N TRP A 229 17.90 -3.12 -31.69
CA TRP A 229 18.07 -3.25 -30.25
C TRP A 229 16.83 -2.79 -29.49
N ILE A 230 16.07 -1.78 -29.98
CA ILE A 230 14.84 -1.30 -29.33
C ILE A 230 13.82 -2.42 -29.26
N PHE A 231 13.65 -3.17 -30.36
CA PHE A 231 12.73 -4.30 -30.40
C PHE A 231 13.18 -5.44 -29.47
N TYR A 232 14.49 -5.72 -29.38
CA TYR A 232 15.03 -6.77 -28.51
C TYR A 232 14.86 -6.43 -27.03
N VAL A 233 15.21 -5.21 -26.63
CA VAL A 233 15.03 -4.74 -25.25
C VAL A 233 13.54 -4.66 -24.92
N PHE A 234 12.69 -4.21 -25.85
CA PHE A 234 11.24 -4.22 -25.67
C PHE A 234 10.70 -5.63 -25.41
N ALA A 235 11.09 -6.63 -26.21
CA ALA A 235 10.69 -8.02 -26.02
C ALA A 235 11.14 -8.57 -24.65
N LEU A 236 12.37 -8.27 -24.23
CA LEU A 236 12.89 -8.66 -22.92
C LEU A 236 12.11 -8.01 -21.77
N CYS A 237 11.83 -6.71 -21.85
CA CYS A 237 11.05 -6.00 -20.85
C CYS A 237 9.60 -6.53 -20.77
N ILE A 238 8.99 -6.88 -21.91
CA ILE A 238 7.67 -7.55 -21.95
C ILE A 238 7.73 -8.92 -21.29
N ALA A 239 8.77 -9.71 -21.55
CA ALA A 239 8.95 -11.02 -20.92
C ALA A 239 9.01 -10.91 -19.39
N ILE A 240 9.83 -9.98 -18.87
CA ILE A 240 9.99 -9.74 -17.43
C ILE A 240 8.69 -9.20 -16.82
N LEU A 241 8.07 -8.20 -17.46
CA LEU A 241 6.90 -7.51 -16.93
C LEU A 241 5.68 -8.43 -16.83
N ILE A 242 5.39 -9.24 -17.87
CA ILE A 242 4.22 -10.14 -17.85
C ILE A 242 4.46 -11.34 -16.93
N SER A 243 5.69 -11.86 -16.86
CA SER A 243 6.04 -12.98 -15.97
C SER A 243 6.04 -12.60 -14.48
N CYS A 244 6.06 -11.31 -14.13
CA CYS A 244 5.80 -10.85 -12.76
C CYS A 244 4.41 -10.22 -12.56
N ARG A 245 3.74 -9.75 -13.63
CA ARG A 245 2.41 -9.16 -13.56
C ARG A 245 1.53 -9.72 -14.67
N VAL A 246 0.91 -10.86 -14.39
CA VAL A 246 0.07 -11.60 -15.35
C VAL A 246 -1.09 -10.77 -15.89
N HIS A 247 -1.61 -9.81 -15.11
CA HIS A 247 -2.66 -8.90 -15.59
C HIS A 247 -2.23 -8.00 -16.75
N LEU A 248 -0.92 -7.89 -17.04
CA LEU A 248 -0.36 -7.18 -18.18
C LEU A 248 -0.14 -8.07 -19.41
N LEU A 249 -0.62 -9.33 -19.41
CA LEU A 249 -0.62 -10.22 -20.58
C LEU A 249 -1.11 -9.56 -21.88
N PRO A 250 -2.11 -8.64 -21.88
CA PRO A 250 -2.53 -7.95 -23.09
C PRO A 250 -1.41 -7.15 -23.77
N MET A 251 -0.36 -6.74 -23.06
CA MET A 251 0.80 -6.06 -23.66
C MET A 251 1.57 -6.96 -24.64
N LEU A 252 1.36 -8.28 -24.65
CA LEU A 252 1.88 -9.17 -25.69
C LEU A 252 1.32 -8.80 -27.08
N LEU A 253 0.11 -8.22 -27.15
CA LEU A 253 -0.44 -7.64 -28.38
C LEU A 253 0.45 -6.51 -28.92
N LEU A 254 1.02 -5.68 -28.06
CA LEU A 254 1.92 -4.59 -28.47
C LEU A 254 3.20 -5.14 -29.11
N LEU A 255 3.73 -6.24 -28.57
CA LEU A 255 4.88 -6.95 -29.16
C LEU A 255 4.52 -7.59 -30.51
N LEU A 256 3.34 -8.23 -30.61
CA LEU A 256 2.83 -8.79 -31.85
C LEU A 256 2.66 -7.71 -32.95
N LEU A 257 2.05 -6.57 -32.60
CA LEU A 257 1.90 -5.44 -33.51
C LEU A 257 3.25 -4.86 -33.92
N SER A 258 4.22 -4.80 -33.00
CA SER A 258 5.58 -4.34 -33.31
C SER A 258 6.28 -5.23 -34.34
N CYS A 259 6.03 -6.55 -34.34
CA CYS A 259 6.54 -7.45 -35.38
C CYS A 259 6.02 -7.10 -36.78
N ARG A 260 4.88 -6.42 -36.89
CA ARG A 260 4.37 -5.91 -38.18
C ARG A 260 5.01 -4.58 -38.57
N TYR A 261 5.49 -3.80 -37.62
CA TYR A 261 6.14 -2.51 -37.88
C TYR A 261 7.61 -2.65 -38.27
N VAL A 262 8.34 -3.58 -37.66
CA VAL A 262 9.78 -3.79 -37.92
C VAL A 262 10.02 -4.94 -38.89
N THR A 263 11.08 -4.89 -39.69
CA THR A 263 11.40 -5.90 -40.73
C THR A 263 12.59 -6.81 -40.38
N HIS A 264 13.00 -6.87 -39.11
CA HIS A 264 14.13 -7.70 -38.68
C HIS A 264 13.89 -9.21 -38.91
N LYS A 265 14.91 -9.92 -39.42
CA LYS A 265 14.83 -11.36 -39.76
C LYS A 265 14.34 -12.24 -38.61
N ARG A 266 14.71 -11.92 -37.36
CA ARG A 266 14.40 -12.72 -36.16
C ARG A 266 13.12 -12.27 -35.42
N ARG A 267 12.36 -11.31 -35.93
CA ARG A 267 11.20 -10.70 -35.22
C ARG A 267 10.18 -11.73 -34.73
N TRP A 268 9.80 -12.68 -35.59
CA TRP A 268 8.83 -13.72 -35.27
C TRP A 268 9.37 -14.78 -34.31
N LEU A 269 10.64 -15.15 -34.44
CA LEU A 269 11.32 -16.04 -33.50
C LEU A 269 11.34 -15.43 -32.10
N ILE A 270 11.67 -14.15 -31.98
CA ILE A 270 11.73 -13.46 -30.68
C ILE A 270 10.35 -13.33 -30.06
N PHE A 271 9.33 -13.03 -30.85
CA PHE A 271 7.94 -13.05 -30.39
C PHE A 271 7.54 -14.43 -29.86
N ALA A 272 7.86 -15.49 -30.60
CA ALA A 272 7.57 -16.86 -30.20
C ALA A 272 8.30 -17.24 -28.90
N LEU A 273 9.62 -16.97 -28.81
CA LEU A 273 10.42 -17.24 -27.61
C LEU A 273 9.91 -16.47 -26.39
N THR A 274 9.57 -15.20 -26.56
CA THR A 274 9.00 -14.36 -25.49
C THR A 274 7.67 -14.93 -25.01
N THR A 275 6.80 -15.34 -25.95
CA THR A 275 5.50 -15.94 -25.65
C THR A 275 5.64 -17.27 -24.91
N VAL A 276 6.48 -18.17 -25.41
CA VAL A 276 6.77 -19.47 -24.77
C VAL A 276 7.35 -19.26 -23.37
N PHE A 277 8.26 -18.31 -23.20
CA PHE A 277 8.82 -17.98 -21.89
C PHE A 277 7.75 -17.50 -20.90
N ILE A 278 6.89 -16.56 -21.31
CA ILE A 278 5.82 -16.02 -20.45
C ILE A 278 4.87 -17.14 -20.00
N PHE A 279 4.33 -17.92 -20.94
CA PHE A 279 3.39 -18.99 -20.60
C PHE A 279 4.07 -20.12 -19.84
N GLY A 280 5.32 -20.45 -20.18
CA GLY A 280 6.13 -21.42 -19.44
C GLY A 280 6.33 -21.01 -17.99
N TRP A 281 6.66 -19.74 -17.73
CA TRP A 281 6.79 -19.22 -16.37
C TRP A 281 5.46 -19.23 -15.62
N ILE A 282 4.36 -18.78 -16.24
CA ILE A 282 3.04 -18.77 -15.59
C ILE A 282 2.63 -20.19 -15.17
N ILE A 283 2.79 -21.18 -16.07
CA ILE A 283 2.46 -22.58 -15.77
C ILE A 283 3.35 -23.12 -14.65
N LEU A 284 4.65 -22.84 -14.71
CA LEU A 284 5.59 -23.27 -13.68
C LEU A 284 5.22 -22.66 -12.32
N ALA A 285 5.05 -21.34 -12.26
CA ALA A 285 4.68 -20.60 -11.05
C ALA A 285 3.36 -21.09 -10.45
N MET A 286 2.33 -21.34 -11.27
CA MET A 286 1.05 -21.89 -10.81
C MET A 286 1.17 -23.30 -10.24
N LYS A 287 2.11 -24.12 -10.72
CA LYS A 287 2.32 -25.49 -10.24
C LYS A 287 3.16 -25.55 -8.98
N THR A 288 4.15 -24.66 -8.84
CA THR A 288 5.11 -24.72 -7.74
C THR A 288 4.72 -23.82 -6.56
N THR A 289 3.87 -22.82 -6.77
CA THR A 289 3.49 -21.89 -5.70
C THR A 289 2.38 -22.47 -4.85
N VAL A 290 2.65 -22.57 -3.55
CA VAL A 290 1.70 -22.93 -2.50
C VAL A 290 1.42 -21.68 -1.66
N ASP A 291 0.22 -21.12 -1.80
CA ASP A 291 -0.24 -19.96 -1.04
C ASP A 291 -1.51 -20.32 -0.25
N HIS A 292 -1.45 -20.19 1.08
CA HIS A 292 -2.60 -20.41 1.97
C HIS A 292 -3.07 -19.13 2.67
N ARG A 293 -2.67 -17.94 2.19
CA ARG A 293 -3.09 -16.66 2.77
C ARG A 293 -4.58 -16.37 2.56
N ALA A 294 -5.19 -16.95 1.54
CA ALA A 294 -6.63 -16.88 1.27
C ALA A 294 -7.23 -18.28 1.24
N ASN A 295 -8.31 -18.51 2.01
CA ASN A 295 -9.10 -19.73 1.90
C ASN A 295 -10.11 -19.59 0.76
N LEU A 296 -9.74 -20.14 -0.40
CA LEU A 296 -10.55 -20.04 -1.61
C LEU A 296 -11.76 -20.97 -1.64
N GLY A 297 -11.84 -21.96 -0.74
CA GLY A 297 -12.85 -23.02 -0.73
C GLY A 297 -12.69 -24.07 -1.83
N ALA A 298 -11.89 -23.80 -2.87
CA ALA A 298 -11.56 -24.73 -3.95
C ALA A 298 -10.16 -24.41 -4.52
N SER A 299 -9.60 -25.32 -5.32
CA SER A 299 -8.32 -25.05 -5.99
C SER A 299 -8.45 -23.90 -7.01
N THR A 300 -7.40 -23.09 -7.17
CA THR A 300 -7.35 -22.02 -8.19
C THR A 300 -7.67 -22.56 -9.59
N GLY A 301 -7.16 -23.75 -9.93
CA GLY A 301 -7.42 -24.40 -11.22
C GLY A 301 -8.91 -24.71 -11.43
N SER A 302 -9.61 -25.23 -10.42
CA SER A 302 -11.06 -25.48 -10.51
C SER A 302 -11.88 -24.19 -10.62
N ILE A 303 -11.48 -23.12 -9.93
CA ILE A 303 -12.17 -21.82 -10.02
C ILE A 303 -11.99 -21.21 -11.41
N VAL A 304 -10.78 -21.27 -11.97
CA VAL A 304 -10.52 -20.85 -13.36
C VAL A 304 -11.38 -21.66 -14.33
N ALA A 305 -11.41 -23.00 -14.19
CA ALA A 305 -12.22 -23.86 -15.04
C ALA A 305 -13.72 -23.54 -14.96
N TYR A 306 -14.23 -23.19 -13.77
CA TYR A 306 -15.61 -22.76 -13.56
C TYR A 306 -15.94 -21.51 -14.39
N TYR A 307 -15.17 -20.42 -14.23
CA TYR A 307 -15.47 -19.17 -14.95
C TYR A 307 -15.19 -19.24 -16.46
N VAL A 308 -14.31 -20.14 -16.91
CA VAL A 308 -14.15 -20.42 -18.35
C VAL A 308 -15.39 -21.11 -18.92
N LYS A 309 -16.02 -22.02 -18.16
CA LYS A 309 -17.28 -22.68 -18.56
C LYS A 309 -18.50 -21.77 -18.39
N HIS A 310 -18.46 -20.84 -17.45
CA HIS A 310 -19.54 -19.91 -17.11
C HIS A 310 -19.05 -18.44 -17.18
N PRO A 311 -18.73 -17.92 -18.38
CA PRO A 311 -18.14 -16.59 -18.52
C PRO A 311 -19.07 -15.47 -18.06
N TRP A 312 -20.39 -15.67 -18.13
CA TRP A 312 -21.35 -14.67 -17.68
C TRP A 312 -21.34 -14.49 -16.16
N SER A 313 -21.08 -15.55 -15.39
CA SER A 313 -20.93 -15.46 -13.93
C SER A 313 -19.75 -14.58 -13.51
N TYR A 314 -18.68 -14.51 -14.32
CA TYR A 314 -17.61 -13.55 -14.07
C TYR A 314 -18.11 -12.11 -14.20
N PHE A 315 -18.86 -11.81 -15.27
CA PHE A 315 -19.39 -10.47 -15.51
C PHE A 315 -20.46 -10.07 -14.47
N GLU A 316 -21.28 -11.01 -14.00
CA GLU A 316 -22.24 -10.76 -12.92
C GLU A 316 -21.53 -10.30 -11.64
N VAL A 317 -20.51 -11.04 -11.19
CA VAL A 317 -19.73 -10.69 -10.00
C VAL A 317 -18.94 -9.40 -10.23
N LEU A 318 -18.40 -9.18 -11.43
CA LEU A 318 -17.72 -7.93 -11.79
C LEU A 318 -18.66 -6.73 -11.72
N VAL A 319 -19.86 -6.82 -12.27
CA VAL A 319 -20.86 -5.75 -12.23
C VAL A 319 -21.31 -5.49 -10.79
N ALA A 320 -21.57 -6.53 -10.00
CA ALA A 320 -21.88 -6.39 -8.58
C ALA A 320 -20.76 -5.66 -7.83
N THR A 321 -19.50 -6.02 -8.09
CA THR A 321 -18.31 -5.39 -7.51
C THR A 321 -18.19 -3.92 -7.92
N LEU A 322 -18.32 -3.62 -9.22
CA LEU A 322 -18.20 -2.26 -9.74
C LEU A 322 -19.40 -1.38 -9.38
N SER A 323 -20.54 -1.95 -9.03
CA SER A 323 -21.74 -1.20 -8.59
C SER A 323 -21.67 -0.78 -7.12
N SER A 324 -20.75 -1.34 -6.33
CA SER A 324 -20.54 -0.96 -4.94
C SER A 324 -19.86 0.41 -4.83
N SER A 325 -20.55 1.38 -4.25
CA SER A 325 -20.04 2.74 -4.05
C SER A 325 -18.83 2.79 -3.11
N ASP A 326 -18.78 1.90 -2.11
CA ASP A 326 -17.65 1.79 -1.18
C ASP A 326 -16.40 1.25 -1.88
N LEU A 327 -16.54 0.25 -2.75
CA LEU A 327 -15.41 -0.27 -3.54
C LEU A 327 -14.94 0.75 -4.57
N GLN A 328 -15.85 1.47 -5.24
CA GLN A 328 -15.48 2.57 -6.14
C GLN A 328 -14.68 3.67 -5.40
N ARG A 329 -15.13 4.04 -4.19
CA ARG A 329 -14.42 5.00 -3.34
C ARG A 329 -13.03 4.45 -2.98
N PHE A 330 -12.97 3.22 -2.52
CA PHE A 330 -11.71 2.56 -2.14
C PHE A 330 -10.72 2.48 -3.31
N TYR A 331 -11.15 2.10 -4.52
CA TYR A 331 -10.26 2.03 -5.69
C TYR A 331 -9.71 3.40 -6.07
N ARG A 332 -10.53 4.45 -6.03
CA ARG A 332 -10.07 5.82 -6.29
C ARG A 332 -9.10 6.31 -5.22
N GLU A 333 -9.45 6.14 -3.94
CA GLU A 333 -8.62 6.64 -2.83
C GLU A 333 -7.30 5.88 -2.72
N SER A 334 -7.32 4.54 -2.89
CA SER A 334 -6.09 3.72 -2.90
C SER A 334 -5.23 3.92 -4.15
N PHE A 335 -5.80 4.38 -5.27
CA PHE A 335 -5.01 4.80 -6.45
C PHE A 335 -4.29 6.12 -6.19
N LEU A 336 -4.96 7.08 -5.55
CA LEU A 336 -4.38 8.39 -5.21
C LEU A 336 -3.37 8.26 -4.06
N GLY A 337 -3.72 7.53 -3.01
CA GLY A 337 -2.85 7.23 -1.87
C GLY A 337 -3.63 6.96 -0.60
N ILE A 338 -3.82 5.68 -0.27
CA ILE A 338 -3.99 5.26 1.12
C ILE A 338 -2.62 4.69 1.51
N LEU A 339 -1.89 5.39 2.35
CA LEU A 339 -0.49 5.06 2.65
C LEU A 339 -0.40 3.90 3.66
N GLY A 340 0.83 3.48 3.96
CA GLY A 340 1.10 2.36 4.85
C GLY A 340 0.60 1.05 4.22
N TRP A 341 0.02 0.20 5.05
CA TRP A 341 -0.62 -1.04 4.63
C TRP A 341 -2.10 -0.81 4.25
N LEU A 342 -2.34 0.25 3.47
CA LEU A 342 -3.67 0.81 3.19
C LEU A 342 -4.45 1.17 4.48
N ASP A 343 -3.73 1.50 5.54
CA ASP A 343 -4.28 1.83 6.85
C ASP A 343 -4.16 3.33 7.17
N THR A 344 -3.51 4.11 6.31
CA THR A 344 -3.21 5.52 6.57
C THR A 344 -3.85 6.41 5.50
N PRO A 345 -5.20 6.58 5.53
CA PRO A 345 -5.91 7.42 4.58
C PRO A 345 -5.71 8.91 4.87
N PHE A 346 -5.74 9.72 3.81
CA PHE A 346 -5.82 11.18 3.96
C PHE A 346 -7.21 11.66 4.38
N ARG A 347 -7.29 12.95 4.73
CA ARG A 347 -8.58 13.63 4.91
C ARG A 347 -9.33 13.72 3.57
N THR A 348 -10.66 13.66 3.60
CA THR A 348 -11.51 13.71 2.40
C THR A 348 -11.18 14.86 1.44
N GLY A 349 -10.84 16.04 1.98
CA GLY A 349 -10.46 17.20 1.16
C GLY A 349 -9.24 16.97 0.26
N VAL A 350 -8.28 16.15 0.70
CA VAL A 350 -7.08 15.79 -0.08
C VAL A 350 -7.48 14.97 -1.30
N TYR A 351 -8.34 13.96 -1.12
CA TYR A 351 -8.82 13.13 -2.24
C TYR A 351 -9.65 13.93 -3.23
N VAL A 352 -10.50 14.84 -2.76
CA VAL A 352 -11.30 15.73 -3.62
C VAL A 352 -10.38 16.61 -4.46
N PHE A 353 -9.39 17.27 -3.84
CA PHE A 353 -8.42 18.11 -4.55
C PHE A 353 -7.65 17.31 -5.61
N LEU A 354 -7.07 16.17 -5.23
CA LEU A 354 -6.28 15.35 -6.14
C LEU A 354 -7.11 14.81 -7.31
N THR A 355 -8.36 14.40 -7.06
CA THR A 355 -9.26 13.90 -8.11
C THR A 355 -9.56 15.00 -9.14
N TRP A 356 -9.91 16.21 -8.69
CA TRP A 356 -10.20 17.33 -9.57
C TRP A 356 -8.98 17.78 -10.36
N MET A 357 -7.81 17.88 -9.71
CA MET A 357 -6.56 18.25 -10.39
C MET A 357 -6.14 17.21 -11.42
N PHE A 358 -6.22 15.92 -11.07
CA PHE A 358 -5.90 14.83 -12.00
C PHE A 358 -6.84 14.84 -13.22
N GLY A 359 -8.14 15.03 -13.01
CA GLY A 359 -9.12 15.17 -14.09
C GLY A 359 -8.86 16.39 -14.98
N LEU A 360 -8.55 17.54 -14.39
CA LEU A 360 -8.21 18.75 -15.14
C LEU A 360 -6.92 18.57 -15.97
N ILE A 361 -5.88 17.99 -15.39
CA ILE A 361 -4.63 17.67 -16.11
C ILE A 361 -4.90 16.68 -17.25
N ALA A 362 -5.77 15.69 -17.04
CA ALA A 362 -6.14 14.74 -18.09
C ALA A 362 -6.79 15.45 -19.28
N VAL A 363 -7.77 16.33 -19.03
CA VAL A 363 -8.44 17.12 -20.09
C VAL A 363 -7.44 18.02 -20.82
N LEU A 364 -6.58 18.73 -20.09
CA LEU A 364 -5.56 19.62 -20.67
C LEU A 364 -4.46 18.89 -21.45
N SER A 365 -4.29 17.59 -21.20
CA SER A 365 -3.28 16.76 -21.88
C SER A 365 -3.74 16.27 -23.26
N ILE A 366 -5.05 16.28 -23.56
CA ILE A 366 -5.63 15.76 -24.80
C ILE A 366 -5.20 16.62 -26.00
N SER A 367 -4.71 15.98 -27.06
CA SER A 367 -4.37 16.65 -28.33
C SER A 367 -5.07 15.98 -29.52
N VAL A 368 -6.26 16.49 -29.87
CA VAL A 368 -7.15 15.91 -30.90
C VAL A 368 -6.48 15.86 -32.28
N LYS A 369 -5.70 16.88 -32.64
CA LYS A 369 -5.01 16.95 -33.94
C LYS A 369 -3.99 15.82 -34.11
N THR A 370 -3.21 15.54 -33.08
CA THR A 370 -2.17 14.50 -33.13
C THR A 370 -2.71 13.10 -32.88
N LEU A 371 -3.81 12.96 -32.14
CA LEU A 371 -4.53 11.69 -31.93
C LEU A 371 -4.88 10.98 -33.25
N ARG A 372 -5.38 11.74 -34.24
CA ARG A 372 -5.78 11.19 -35.53
C ARG A 372 -4.61 10.63 -36.36
N LEU A 373 -3.38 11.12 -36.13
CA LEU A 373 -2.20 10.73 -36.90
C LEU A 373 -1.65 9.35 -36.46
N SER A 374 -1.83 8.98 -35.20
CA SER A 374 -1.36 7.70 -34.64
C SER A 374 -2.46 6.89 -33.96
N MET A 375 -3.68 6.91 -34.51
CA MET A 375 -4.84 6.29 -33.88
C MET A 375 -4.70 4.77 -33.67
N ARG A 376 -4.08 4.04 -34.61
CA ARG A 376 -3.91 2.58 -34.51
C ARG A 376 -3.10 2.13 -33.28
N PRO A 377 -1.84 2.58 -33.07
CA PRO A 377 -1.08 2.19 -31.88
C PRO A 377 -1.75 2.70 -30.59
N ARG A 378 -2.40 3.86 -30.61
CA ARG A 378 -3.12 4.39 -29.43
C ARG A 378 -4.34 3.57 -29.06
N MET A 379 -5.10 3.10 -30.06
CA MET A 379 -6.21 2.19 -29.84
C MET A 379 -5.72 0.85 -29.30
N ALA A 380 -4.56 0.35 -29.76
CA ALA A 380 -3.94 -0.83 -29.18
C ALA A 380 -3.60 -0.64 -27.68
N LEU A 381 -3.06 0.53 -27.30
CA LEU A 381 -2.83 0.86 -25.89
C LEU A 381 -4.14 0.90 -25.08
N ALA A 382 -5.20 1.50 -25.62
CA ALA A 382 -6.51 1.55 -24.96
C ALA A 382 -7.15 0.16 -24.79
N ILE A 383 -7.04 -0.70 -25.82
CA ILE A 383 -7.50 -2.09 -25.76
C ILE A 383 -6.69 -2.87 -24.71
N CYS A 384 -5.36 -2.73 -24.70
CA CYS A 384 -4.51 -3.36 -23.71
C CYS A 384 -4.86 -2.91 -22.30
N ALA A 385 -5.16 -1.62 -22.09
CA ALA A 385 -5.61 -1.09 -20.81
C ALA A 385 -6.93 -1.72 -20.35
N GLY A 386 -7.96 -1.74 -21.21
CA GLY A 386 -9.25 -2.34 -20.88
C GLY A 386 -9.15 -3.83 -20.56
N LEU A 387 -8.42 -4.59 -21.38
CA LEU A 387 -8.18 -6.01 -21.14
C LEU A 387 -7.36 -6.26 -19.86
N SER A 388 -6.41 -5.38 -19.54
CA SER A 388 -5.61 -5.51 -18.31
C SER A 388 -6.48 -5.24 -17.08
N VAL A 389 -7.40 -4.27 -17.13
CA VAL A 389 -8.39 -4.03 -16.06
C VAL A 389 -9.25 -5.27 -15.83
N LEU A 390 -9.77 -5.89 -16.90
CA LEU A 390 -10.53 -7.14 -16.77
C LEU A 390 -9.68 -8.26 -16.16
N LEU A 391 -8.41 -8.40 -16.56
CA LEU A 391 -7.53 -9.42 -15.98
C LEU A 391 -7.14 -9.13 -14.53
N ILE A 392 -7.08 -7.87 -14.08
CA ILE A 392 -6.88 -7.54 -12.66
C ILE A 392 -8.01 -8.14 -11.83
N PHE A 393 -9.27 -7.88 -12.22
CA PHE A 393 -10.43 -8.41 -11.53
C PHE A 393 -10.48 -9.94 -11.59
N PHE A 394 -10.25 -10.52 -12.77
CA PHE A 394 -10.23 -11.97 -12.93
C PHE A 394 -9.13 -12.64 -12.08
N ALA A 395 -7.92 -12.08 -12.06
CA ALA A 395 -6.82 -12.62 -11.27
C ALA A 395 -7.14 -12.64 -9.78
N LEU A 396 -7.71 -11.55 -9.24
CA LEU A 396 -8.08 -11.44 -7.82
C LEU A 396 -9.31 -12.28 -7.47
N LEU A 397 -10.21 -12.51 -8.42
CA LEU A 397 -11.33 -13.44 -8.27
C LEU A 397 -10.84 -14.88 -8.07
N VAL A 398 -9.85 -15.34 -8.83
CA VAL A 398 -9.38 -16.73 -8.77
C VAL A 398 -8.30 -16.99 -7.72
N SER A 399 -7.59 -15.95 -7.27
CA SER A 399 -6.45 -16.08 -6.35
C SER A 399 -6.69 -15.52 -4.95
N TRP A 400 -7.71 -14.67 -4.74
CA TRP A 400 -7.93 -13.99 -3.46
C TRP A 400 -9.38 -14.06 -2.96
N THR A 401 -10.34 -14.32 -3.84
CA THR A 401 -11.77 -14.29 -3.49
C THR A 401 -12.28 -15.70 -3.19
N PRO A 402 -12.91 -15.93 -2.02
CA PRO A 402 -13.56 -17.21 -1.71
C PRO A 402 -14.65 -17.56 -2.73
N HIS A 403 -14.71 -18.83 -3.14
CA HIS A 403 -15.72 -19.33 -4.08
C HIS A 403 -16.83 -20.09 -3.33
N PRO A 404 -18.12 -19.89 -3.66
CA PRO A 404 -18.67 -18.99 -4.69
C PRO A 404 -18.60 -17.50 -4.29
N ALA A 405 -18.27 -16.64 -5.25
CA ALA A 405 -18.08 -15.21 -5.03
C ALA A 405 -19.34 -14.40 -5.36
N SER A 406 -19.69 -13.44 -4.50
CA SER A 406 -20.69 -12.39 -4.79
C SER A 406 -20.05 -11.05 -5.16
N ILE A 407 -18.85 -10.78 -4.64
CA ILE A 407 -18.01 -9.61 -4.93
C ILE A 407 -16.55 -10.05 -5.05
N ILE A 408 -15.74 -9.30 -5.80
CA ILE A 408 -14.30 -9.55 -5.96
C ILE A 408 -13.54 -8.84 -4.85
N ASN A 409 -12.78 -9.59 -4.05
CA ASN A 409 -11.99 -9.07 -2.94
C ASN A 409 -10.52 -8.84 -3.33
N GLY A 410 -9.83 -7.97 -2.59
CA GLY A 410 -8.37 -7.79 -2.70
C GLY A 410 -7.89 -6.92 -3.87
N VAL A 411 -8.78 -6.40 -4.70
CA VAL A 411 -8.45 -5.43 -5.76
C VAL A 411 -8.06 -4.10 -5.14
N GLN A 412 -6.96 -3.50 -5.57
CA GLN A 412 -6.43 -2.25 -5.02
C GLN A 412 -6.16 -1.25 -6.13
N GLY A 413 -6.30 0.05 -5.82
CA GLY A 413 -6.14 1.13 -6.79
C GLY A 413 -4.80 1.08 -7.54
N ARG A 414 -3.70 0.78 -6.84
CA ARG A 414 -2.36 0.67 -7.44
C ARG A 414 -2.24 -0.34 -8.58
N TYR A 415 -3.11 -1.35 -8.66
CA TYR A 415 -3.08 -2.32 -9.77
C TYR A 415 -3.47 -1.67 -11.10
N PHE A 416 -4.27 -0.60 -11.06
CA PHE A 416 -4.69 0.14 -12.25
C PHE A 416 -3.63 1.12 -12.77
N TRP A 417 -2.47 1.26 -12.11
CA TRP A 417 -1.45 2.23 -12.49
C TRP A 417 -0.97 2.06 -13.93
N VAL A 418 -0.55 0.86 -14.33
CA VAL A 418 -0.09 0.60 -15.71
C VAL A 418 -1.24 0.74 -16.75
N PRO A 419 -2.46 0.21 -16.52
CA PRO A 419 -3.61 0.51 -17.37
C PRO A 419 -3.87 2.01 -17.58
N VAL A 420 -3.83 2.82 -16.52
CA VAL A 420 -4.02 4.26 -16.62
C VAL A 420 -2.86 4.92 -17.37
N ALA A 421 -1.62 4.43 -17.22
CA ALA A 421 -0.47 4.93 -17.99
C ALA A 421 -0.62 4.65 -19.50
N MET A 422 -1.10 3.45 -19.87
CA MET A 422 -1.43 3.13 -21.26
C MET A 422 -2.53 4.06 -21.80
N LEU A 423 -3.58 4.34 -21.01
CA LEU A 423 -4.63 5.30 -21.38
C LEU A 423 -4.09 6.73 -21.51
N ALA A 424 -3.22 7.16 -20.60
CA ALA A 424 -2.61 8.49 -20.65
C ALA A 424 -1.85 8.71 -21.96
N TYR A 425 -1.06 7.72 -22.37
CA TYR A 425 -0.40 7.74 -23.68
C TYR A 425 -1.37 7.60 -24.84
N ALA A 426 -2.47 6.84 -24.70
CA ALA A 426 -3.48 6.70 -25.74
C ALA A 426 -4.15 8.05 -26.06
N ILE A 427 -4.55 8.83 -25.04
CA ILE A 427 -5.35 10.06 -25.20
C ILE A 427 -4.52 11.34 -25.41
N SER A 428 -3.27 11.40 -24.95
CA SER A 428 -2.53 12.67 -24.90
C SER A 428 -2.03 13.18 -26.27
N GLY A 429 -1.99 12.34 -27.30
CA GLY A 429 -1.41 12.73 -28.59
C GLY A 429 0.14 12.75 -28.61
N GLU A 430 0.73 13.22 -29.70
CA GLU A 430 2.20 13.30 -29.93
C GLU A 430 2.78 14.69 -29.66
N ALA A 431 1.95 15.65 -29.22
CA ALA A 431 2.41 17.02 -28.97
C ALA A 431 3.56 17.06 -27.95
N ALA A 432 4.42 18.06 -28.06
CA ALA A 432 5.52 18.23 -27.09
C ALA A 432 4.97 18.62 -25.71
N LEU A 433 5.73 18.34 -24.65
CA LEU A 433 5.30 18.57 -23.26
C LEU A 433 4.83 19.99 -22.98
N ASN A 434 5.43 20.97 -23.63
CA ASN A 434 5.24 22.40 -23.45
C ASN A 434 4.60 23.09 -24.67
N GLU A 435 4.01 22.29 -25.57
CA GLU A 435 3.36 22.80 -26.78
C GLU A 435 1.97 23.38 -26.46
N GLY A 436 1.83 24.69 -26.60
CA GLY A 436 0.59 25.40 -26.33
C GLY A 436 0.37 25.74 -24.84
N TRP A 437 -0.54 26.68 -24.59
CA TRP A 437 -0.82 27.16 -23.23
C TRP A 437 -1.47 26.09 -22.34
N GLN A 438 -2.31 25.22 -22.91
CA GLN A 438 -3.00 24.14 -22.18
C GLN A 438 -2.03 23.20 -21.49
N ARG A 439 -0.96 22.78 -22.21
CA ARG A 439 0.04 21.87 -21.66
C ARG A 439 1.00 22.56 -20.70
N LYS A 440 1.34 23.83 -20.94
CA LYS A 440 2.08 24.64 -19.95
C LYS A 440 1.30 24.77 -18.64
N LEU A 441 -0.01 25.02 -18.72
CA LEU A 441 -0.89 25.03 -17.56
C LEU A 441 -0.94 23.64 -16.90
N ALA A 442 -1.07 22.56 -17.68
CA ALA A 442 -1.04 21.20 -17.15
C ALA A 442 0.27 20.90 -16.40
N LEU A 443 1.43 21.32 -16.92
CA LEU A 443 2.72 21.18 -16.25
C LEU A 443 2.80 21.99 -14.95
N LEU A 444 2.27 23.21 -14.94
CA LEU A 444 2.15 24.01 -13.72
C LEU A 444 1.29 23.28 -12.67
N LEU A 445 0.15 22.73 -13.09
CA LEU A 445 -0.73 21.94 -12.21
C LEU A 445 -0.05 20.67 -11.72
N VAL A 446 0.72 19.97 -12.55
CA VAL A 446 1.54 18.81 -12.13
C VAL A 446 2.52 19.22 -11.04
N PHE A 447 3.19 20.37 -11.19
CA PHE A 447 4.10 20.89 -10.16
C PHE A 447 3.37 21.20 -8.85
N VAL A 448 2.21 21.86 -8.91
CA VAL A 448 1.36 22.13 -7.73
C VAL A 448 0.90 20.83 -7.06
N VAL A 449 0.42 19.86 -7.84
CA VAL A 449 0.02 18.54 -7.34
C VAL A 449 1.21 17.81 -6.71
N GLY A 450 2.41 17.91 -7.30
CA GLY A 450 3.61 17.29 -6.75
C GLY A 450 4.00 17.88 -5.40
N LEU A 451 4.03 19.20 -5.26
CA LEU A 451 4.29 19.86 -3.98
C LEU A 451 3.25 19.48 -2.92
N TYR A 452 1.96 19.52 -3.29
CA TYR A 452 0.87 19.16 -2.39
C TYR A 452 0.92 17.68 -1.97
N SER A 453 1.22 16.79 -2.91
CA SER A 453 1.34 15.35 -2.65
C SER A 453 2.52 15.06 -1.74
N MET A 454 3.66 15.72 -1.95
CA MET A 454 4.82 15.60 -1.05
C MET A 454 4.48 16.09 0.36
N SER A 455 3.85 17.26 0.51
CA SER A 455 3.52 17.81 1.83
C SER A 455 2.52 16.94 2.58
N GLU A 456 1.44 16.49 1.91
CA GLU A 456 0.41 15.66 2.56
C GLU A 456 0.93 14.27 2.89
N THR A 457 1.72 13.66 1.99
CA THR A 457 2.37 12.37 2.25
C THR A 457 3.28 12.47 3.46
N ALA A 458 4.15 13.48 3.52
CA ALA A 458 5.04 13.67 4.65
C ALA A 458 4.28 13.89 5.96
N ARG A 459 3.30 14.80 5.96
CA ARG A 459 2.45 15.08 7.13
C ARG A 459 1.74 13.82 7.64
N SER A 460 1.20 13.01 6.73
CA SER A 460 0.48 11.79 7.07
C SER A 460 1.41 10.72 7.66
N LEU A 461 2.58 10.49 7.06
CA LEU A 461 3.58 9.54 7.58
C LEU A 461 4.14 9.97 8.94
N ILE A 462 4.47 11.25 9.08
CA ILE A 462 4.92 11.81 10.37
C ILE A 462 3.85 11.60 11.44
N SER A 463 2.60 11.95 11.14
CA SER A 463 1.48 11.75 12.07
C SER A 463 1.21 10.27 12.39
N ARG A 464 1.42 9.36 11.44
CA ARG A 464 1.11 7.94 11.58
C ARG A 464 2.15 7.19 12.40
N TYR A 465 3.43 7.51 12.21
CA TYR A 465 4.54 6.72 12.73
C TYR A 465 5.32 7.41 13.84
N TYR A 466 5.40 8.74 13.83
CA TYR A 466 6.33 9.49 14.69
C TYR A 466 5.63 10.42 15.70
N MET A 467 4.44 10.95 15.40
CA MET A 467 3.69 11.81 16.33
C MET A 467 2.56 11.05 17.04
N GLY A 468 2.62 11.00 18.36
CA GLY A 468 1.64 10.36 19.25
C GLY A 468 2.29 9.97 20.58
N ILE A 469 1.51 9.80 21.65
CA ILE A 469 2.05 9.32 22.93
C ILE A 469 2.59 7.90 22.69
N GLN A 470 3.88 7.72 22.92
CA GLN A 470 4.59 6.48 22.69
C GLN A 470 4.04 5.42 23.63
N GLU A 471 3.61 4.27 23.10
CA GLU A 471 3.02 3.18 23.88
C GLU A 471 3.98 2.66 24.98
N THR A 472 5.27 2.92 24.83
CA THR A 472 6.31 2.65 25.84
C THR A 472 6.07 3.41 27.15
N GLU A 473 5.49 4.62 27.14
CA GLU A 473 5.10 5.33 28.37
C GLU A 473 3.75 4.87 28.93
N LEU A 474 2.87 4.31 28.10
CA LEU A 474 1.57 3.80 28.58
C LEU A 474 1.70 2.44 29.25
N LEU A 475 2.54 1.53 28.74
CA LEU A 475 2.71 0.18 29.30
C LEU A 475 3.56 0.14 30.60
N SER A 476 4.10 1.26 31.05
CA SER A 476 4.93 1.38 32.26
C SER A 476 4.25 2.12 33.41
N LEU A 477 2.93 2.34 33.38
CA LEU A 477 2.22 2.87 34.55
C LEU A 477 1.94 1.72 35.52
N PRO A 478 2.45 1.77 36.77
CA PRO A 478 2.10 0.76 37.77
C PRO A 478 0.59 0.77 37.99
N ILE A 479 -0.03 -0.38 37.79
CA ILE A 479 -1.45 -0.59 38.04
C ILE A 479 -1.60 -1.28 39.40
N HIS A 480 -2.39 -0.69 40.29
CA HIS A 480 -2.72 -1.28 41.58
C HIS A 480 -4.23 -1.46 41.71
N PRO A 481 -4.69 -2.47 42.45
CA PRO A 481 -6.10 -2.56 42.78
C PRO A 481 -6.47 -1.46 43.79
N SER A 482 -7.64 -0.86 43.60
CA SER A 482 -8.26 -0.01 44.62
C SER A 482 -8.51 -0.82 45.90
N PRO A 483 -8.72 -0.15 47.05
CA PRO A 483 -9.28 -0.81 48.23
C PRO A 483 -10.55 -1.59 47.87
N ALA A 484 -10.71 -2.77 48.48
CA ALA A 484 -11.83 -3.66 48.19
C ALA A 484 -13.15 -3.06 48.66
N LEU A 485 -14.22 -3.30 47.89
CA LEU A 485 -15.58 -2.93 48.23
C LEU A 485 -16.01 -3.65 49.51
N SER A 486 -16.59 -2.91 50.46
CA SER A 486 -17.22 -3.47 51.66
C SER A 486 -18.49 -2.69 52.01
N ALA A 487 -19.20 -3.10 53.07
CA ALA A 487 -20.41 -2.40 53.53
C ALA A 487 -20.10 -0.94 53.94
N ASP A 488 -18.94 -0.70 54.54
CA ASP A 488 -18.54 0.61 55.06
C ASP A 488 -17.59 1.37 54.11
N GLN A 489 -17.16 0.72 53.02
CA GLN A 489 -16.16 1.27 52.10
C GLN A 489 -16.62 1.20 50.65
N ALA A 490 -16.93 2.37 50.09
CA ALA A 490 -17.22 2.55 48.67
C ALA A 490 -15.93 2.68 47.84
N ILE A 491 -15.95 2.19 46.61
CA ILE A 491 -14.87 2.42 45.65
C ILE A 491 -15.14 3.75 44.95
N THR A 492 -14.20 4.69 45.02
CA THR A 492 -14.30 5.96 44.29
C THR A 492 -13.75 5.79 42.88
N ILE A 493 -14.53 6.15 41.86
CA ILE A 493 -14.11 6.04 40.46
C ILE A 493 -13.41 7.34 40.05
N GLN A 494 -12.09 7.26 39.88
CA GLN A 494 -11.25 8.40 39.52
C GLN A 494 -11.20 8.59 38.00
N PHE A 495 -12.01 9.51 37.48
CA PHE A 495 -11.99 9.85 36.07
C PHE A 495 -10.68 10.51 35.61
N ASP A 496 -10.38 10.40 34.31
CA ASP A 496 -9.27 11.13 33.68
C ASP A 496 -9.49 12.66 33.78
N GLU A 497 -8.38 13.41 33.75
CA GLU A 497 -8.40 14.88 33.90
C GLU A 497 -9.33 15.56 32.89
N LYS A 498 -9.39 15.08 31.64
CA LYS A 498 -10.24 15.71 30.62
C LYS A 498 -11.72 15.54 30.96
N GLN A 499 -12.12 14.36 31.46
CA GLN A 499 -13.49 14.13 31.91
C GLN A 499 -13.80 14.88 33.20
N LYS A 500 -12.84 15.05 34.10
CA LYS A 500 -13.03 15.81 35.35
C LYS A 500 -13.18 17.31 35.07
N SER A 501 -12.31 17.88 34.22
CA SER A 501 -12.26 19.32 33.95
C SER A 501 -13.32 19.77 32.94
N ILE A 502 -13.61 18.95 31.93
CA ILE A 502 -14.60 19.25 30.88
C ILE A 502 -15.45 17.99 30.60
N PRO A 503 -16.41 17.68 31.50
CA PRO A 503 -17.20 16.46 31.39
C PRO A 503 -18.05 16.44 30.12
N GLN A 504 -17.82 15.43 29.27
CA GLN A 504 -18.63 15.17 28.07
C GLN A 504 -19.73 14.16 28.37
N SER A 505 -20.83 14.21 27.61
CA SER A 505 -21.95 13.27 27.73
C SER A 505 -21.53 11.82 27.47
N LEU A 506 -21.63 10.98 28.50
CA LEU A 506 -21.31 9.55 28.45
C LEU A 506 -22.57 8.74 28.18
N LYS A 507 -22.51 7.86 27.17
CA LYS A 507 -23.58 6.90 26.86
C LYS A 507 -23.33 5.54 27.51
N ARG A 508 -22.06 5.13 27.59
CA ARG A 508 -21.65 3.90 28.29
C ARG A 508 -20.30 4.13 28.97
N ILE A 509 -20.09 3.40 30.06
CA ILE A 509 -18.82 3.37 30.78
C ILE A 509 -18.42 1.93 31.07
N GLY A 510 -17.22 1.54 30.66
CA GLY A 510 -16.60 0.27 31.02
C GLY A 510 -15.66 0.48 32.20
N ILE A 511 -15.78 -0.28 33.28
CA ILE A 511 -14.88 -0.24 34.45
C ILE A 511 -14.19 -1.60 34.58
N MET A 512 -12.87 -1.61 34.74
CA MET A 512 -12.12 -2.85 34.92
C MET A 512 -12.10 -3.29 36.38
N PHE A 513 -12.57 -4.51 36.63
CA PHE A 513 -12.63 -5.07 37.98
C PHE A 513 -11.53 -6.10 38.23
N GLY A 514 -11.02 -6.11 39.46
CA GLY A 514 -10.25 -7.21 40.04
C GLY A 514 -11.15 -7.98 41.00
N THR A 515 -11.51 -9.21 40.63
CA THR A 515 -12.27 -10.14 41.48
C THR A 515 -11.35 -11.18 42.15
N TYR A 516 -10.07 -11.20 41.75
CA TYR A 516 -9.02 -12.09 42.26
C TYR A 516 -9.31 -13.56 42.00
N ALA A 517 -9.89 -13.86 40.82
CA ALA A 517 -10.38 -15.17 40.43
C ALA A 517 -11.36 -15.83 41.45
N ARG A 518 -12.11 -15.01 42.20
CA ARG A 518 -13.15 -15.48 43.14
C ARG A 518 -14.55 -15.20 42.60
N ASP A 519 -15.48 -16.07 42.95
CA ASP A 519 -16.91 -15.77 42.84
C ASP A 519 -17.31 -14.84 43.98
N ASN A 520 -17.83 -13.66 43.64
CA ASN A 520 -18.22 -12.65 44.62
C ASN A 520 -19.76 -12.53 44.59
N PRO A 521 -20.48 -13.11 45.56
CA PRO A 521 -21.94 -13.02 45.61
C PRO A 521 -22.39 -11.65 46.11
N GLY A 522 -23.66 -11.31 45.81
CA GLY A 522 -24.30 -10.08 46.25
C GLY A 522 -24.30 -8.97 45.20
N SER A 523 -24.86 -7.83 45.57
CA SER A 523 -25.12 -6.71 44.65
C SER A 523 -24.36 -5.44 45.05
N ALA A 524 -24.13 -4.59 44.06
CA ALA A 524 -23.60 -3.25 44.25
C ALA A 524 -24.32 -2.24 43.32
N GLY A 525 -24.13 -0.96 43.57
CA GLY A 525 -24.65 0.13 42.74
C GLY A 525 -23.54 1.05 42.27
N LEU A 526 -23.46 1.30 40.96
CA LEU A 526 -22.65 2.38 40.39
C LEU A 526 -23.45 3.69 40.47
N VAL A 527 -23.02 4.59 41.34
CA VAL A 527 -23.62 5.91 41.56
C VAL A 527 -22.81 6.95 40.81
N LEU A 528 -23.42 7.64 39.83
CA LEU A 528 -22.80 8.73 39.07
C LEU A 528 -23.51 10.06 39.32
N THR A 529 -22.77 11.16 39.35
CA THR A 529 -23.30 12.52 39.50
C THR A 529 -22.93 13.37 38.28
N ALA A 530 -23.95 13.91 37.62
CA ALA A 530 -23.82 14.80 36.47
C ALA A 530 -23.46 16.23 36.91
N LEU A 531 -22.93 17.04 35.98
CA LEU A 531 -22.59 18.44 36.23
C LEU A 531 -23.78 19.29 36.73
N ASP A 532 -25.00 18.94 36.34
CA ASP A 532 -26.22 19.62 36.75
C ASP A 532 -26.82 19.11 38.07
N GLY A 533 -26.09 18.25 38.78
CA GLY A 533 -26.48 17.69 40.08
C GLY A 533 -27.36 16.45 40.00
N ARG A 534 -27.78 16.00 38.82
CA ARG A 534 -28.54 14.74 38.68
C ARG A 534 -27.69 13.54 39.08
N VAL A 535 -28.29 12.63 39.84
CA VAL A 535 -27.65 11.38 40.28
C VAL A 535 -28.30 10.20 39.58
N LEU A 536 -27.48 9.34 38.97
CA LEU A 536 -27.89 8.08 38.39
C LEU A 536 -27.29 6.93 39.20
N THR A 537 -28.12 5.98 39.61
CA THR A 537 -27.67 4.75 40.28
C THR A 537 -27.98 3.56 39.39
N VAL A 538 -26.95 2.84 38.96
CA VAL A 538 -27.06 1.64 38.13
C VAL A 538 -26.76 0.40 39.00
N PRO A 539 -27.77 -0.41 39.38
CA PRO A 539 -27.54 -1.62 40.15
C PRO A 539 -26.93 -2.73 39.27
N PHE A 540 -26.07 -3.55 39.86
CA PHE A 540 -25.49 -4.72 39.20
C PHE A 540 -25.15 -5.82 40.23
N GLN A 541 -25.09 -7.06 39.75
CA GLN A 541 -24.64 -8.19 40.57
C GLN A 541 -23.12 -8.33 40.48
N LEU A 542 -22.46 -8.76 41.56
CA LEU A 542 -21.00 -8.94 41.55
C LEU A 542 -20.56 -10.23 40.85
N ASP A 543 -21.45 -11.21 40.69
CA ASP A 543 -21.19 -12.51 40.05
C ASP A 543 -21.02 -12.43 38.52
N VAL A 544 -21.55 -11.39 37.88
CA VAL A 544 -21.37 -11.13 36.44
C VAL A 544 -20.01 -10.51 36.10
N LEU A 545 -19.24 -10.11 37.11
CA LEU A 545 -17.91 -9.52 36.91
C LEU A 545 -16.91 -10.60 36.53
N GLN A 546 -16.14 -10.35 35.48
CA GLN A 546 -15.02 -11.22 35.09
C GLN A 546 -13.72 -10.58 35.57
N ASP A 547 -12.83 -11.41 36.14
CA ASP A 547 -11.55 -10.93 36.66
C ASP A 547 -10.71 -10.29 35.54
N ASN A 548 -10.13 -9.13 35.83
CA ASN A 548 -9.27 -8.36 34.92
C ASN A 548 -9.93 -7.99 33.58
N LYS A 549 -11.26 -7.83 33.58
CA LYS A 549 -12.02 -7.39 32.40
C LYS A 549 -12.91 -6.20 32.68
N TYR A 550 -13.23 -5.46 31.62
CA TYR A 550 -14.18 -4.37 31.69
C TYR A 550 -15.62 -4.88 31.74
N HIS A 551 -16.34 -4.45 32.77
CA HIS A 551 -17.79 -4.54 32.80
C HIS A 551 -18.40 -3.22 32.34
N PHE A 552 -19.31 -3.27 31.35
CA PHE A 552 -19.88 -2.09 30.72
C PHE A 552 -21.27 -1.75 31.27
N PHE A 553 -21.40 -0.54 31.81
CA PHE A 553 -22.66 0.05 32.26
C PHE A 553 -23.22 0.96 31.18
N THR A 554 -24.51 0.82 30.89
CA THR A 554 -25.25 1.73 30.01
C THR A 554 -25.82 2.87 30.82
N LEU A 555 -25.64 4.10 30.34
CA LEU A 555 -25.97 5.33 31.04
C LEU A 555 -26.93 6.19 30.21
N ASP A 556 -27.60 7.11 30.89
CA ASP A 556 -28.26 8.22 30.22
C ASP A 556 -27.21 9.22 29.69
N PRO A 557 -27.36 9.81 28.49
CA PRO A 557 -26.31 10.64 27.85
C PRO A 557 -26.01 11.99 28.53
N LEU A 558 -25.49 11.96 29.76
CA LEU A 558 -25.23 13.13 30.60
C LEU A 558 -23.73 13.31 30.90
N PRO A 559 -23.29 14.55 31.15
CA PRO A 559 -21.90 14.86 31.47
C PRO A 559 -21.57 14.54 32.94
N TYR A 560 -21.34 13.26 33.23
CA TYR A 560 -20.95 12.78 34.56
C TYR A 560 -19.50 13.16 34.91
N HIS A 561 -19.30 13.65 36.14
CA HIS A 561 -18.00 14.12 36.65
C HIS A 561 -17.56 13.43 37.96
N LEU A 562 -18.49 12.82 38.69
CA LEU A 562 -18.21 11.97 39.84
C LEU A 562 -18.85 10.60 39.67
N ALA A 563 -18.17 9.56 40.13
CA ALA A 563 -18.72 8.22 40.20
C ALA A 563 -18.15 7.44 41.38
N ARG A 564 -18.96 6.55 41.96
CA ARG A 564 -18.57 5.64 43.03
C ARG A 564 -19.36 4.34 42.96
N ILE A 565 -18.77 3.25 43.45
CA ILE A 565 -19.44 1.97 43.60
C ILE A 565 -19.73 1.77 45.08
N VAL A 566 -21.00 1.52 45.40
CA VAL A 566 -21.47 1.33 46.78
C VAL A 566 -22.02 -0.08 46.92
N SER A 567 -21.65 -0.76 48.00
CA SER A 567 -22.21 -2.08 48.32
C SER A 567 -23.70 -1.97 48.65
N THR A 568 -24.51 -2.88 48.10
CA THR A 568 -25.91 -3.08 48.50
C THR A 568 -26.15 -4.49 49.05
N GLY A 569 -25.06 -5.22 49.34
CA GLY A 569 -25.10 -6.61 49.80
C GLY A 569 -23.91 -7.46 49.32
N GLY A 570 -23.09 -6.95 48.39
CA GLY A 570 -21.86 -7.61 47.91
C GLY A 570 -20.58 -6.93 48.36
N ALA A 571 -19.47 -7.67 48.46
CA ALA A 571 -18.16 -7.16 48.90
C ALA A 571 -17.01 -7.90 48.20
N GLY A 572 -15.77 -7.47 48.43
CA GLY A 572 -14.56 -8.23 48.08
C GLY A 572 -13.99 -8.01 46.68
N VAL A 573 -14.61 -7.13 45.87
CA VAL A 573 -14.12 -6.72 44.54
C VAL A 573 -13.35 -5.40 44.62
N SER A 574 -12.36 -5.21 43.74
CA SER A 574 -11.63 -3.95 43.55
C SER A 574 -11.78 -3.46 42.11
N THR A 575 -11.44 -2.19 41.85
CA THR A 575 -11.23 -1.70 40.48
C THR A 575 -9.74 -1.50 40.24
N TRP A 576 -9.29 -1.70 39.02
CA TRP A 576 -7.89 -1.43 38.67
C TRP A 576 -7.65 0.07 38.52
N GLU A 577 -6.54 0.57 39.06
CA GLU A 577 -6.16 1.98 39.04
C GLU A 577 -4.75 2.16 38.49
N ALA A 578 -4.59 3.07 37.54
CA ALA A 578 -3.29 3.49 37.02
C ALA A 578 -2.73 4.64 37.86
N HIS A 579 -1.50 4.48 38.36
CA HIS A 579 -0.79 5.48 39.16
C HIS A 579 0.23 6.21 38.29
N HIS A 580 0.06 7.52 38.16
CA HIS A 580 0.90 8.39 37.34
C HIS A 580 2.12 8.87 38.15
N ALA A 581 3.22 9.14 37.45
CA ALA A 581 4.47 9.59 38.08
C ALA A 581 4.33 10.94 38.82
N ASP A 582 3.32 11.74 38.48
CA ASP A 582 2.98 13.01 39.15
C ASP A 582 2.03 12.84 40.35
N GLY A 583 1.78 11.60 40.79
CA GLY A 583 0.93 11.28 41.94
C GLY A 583 -0.56 11.20 41.64
N ARG A 584 -1.00 11.42 40.40
CA ARG A 584 -2.41 11.25 40.02
C ARG A 584 -2.78 9.78 39.98
N VAL A 585 -4.03 9.47 40.36
CA VAL A 585 -4.62 8.14 40.27
C VAL A 585 -5.83 8.20 39.36
N THR A 586 -5.91 7.28 38.39
CA THR A 586 -7.05 7.16 37.48
C THR A 586 -7.53 5.73 37.42
N THR A 587 -8.81 5.50 37.66
CA THR A 587 -9.42 4.17 37.54
C THR A 587 -9.43 3.74 36.08
N CYS A 588 -9.15 2.46 35.82
CA CYS A 588 -9.16 1.88 34.49
C CYS A 588 -10.56 1.85 33.89
N ILE A 589 -10.80 2.82 33.00
CA ILE A 589 -12.10 3.09 32.38
C ILE A 589 -12.03 3.13 30.85
N VAL A 590 -13.06 2.59 30.22
CA VAL A 590 -13.42 2.83 28.81
C VAL A 590 -14.63 3.77 28.76
N TYR A 591 -14.45 4.94 28.18
CA TYR A 591 -15.51 5.92 27.95
C TYR A 591 -16.11 5.71 26.56
N GLU A 592 -17.44 5.59 26.47
CA GLU A 592 -18.16 5.70 25.20
C GLU A 592 -19.08 6.92 25.24
N PHE A 593 -18.77 7.93 24.44
CA PHE A 593 -19.49 9.21 24.42
C PHE A 593 -20.74 9.14 23.54
N ALA A 594 -21.68 10.06 23.79
CA ALA A 594 -22.93 10.17 23.01
C ALA A 594 -22.70 10.40 21.50
N ASN A 595 -21.58 11.00 21.11
CA ASN A 595 -21.18 11.22 19.72
C ASN A 595 -20.57 9.98 19.02
N GLY A 596 -20.52 8.82 19.71
CA GLY A 596 -19.97 7.56 19.20
C GLY A 596 -18.45 7.41 19.32
N THR A 597 -17.75 8.42 19.82
CA THR A 597 -16.30 8.31 20.09
C THR A 597 -16.02 7.49 21.34
N LYS A 598 -14.87 6.82 21.39
CA LYS A 598 -14.38 6.11 22.57
C LYS A 598 -13.07 6.72 23.07
N ARG A 599 -12.88 6.75 24.38
CA ARG A 599 -11.61 7.11 25.04
C ARG A 599 -11.27 6.05 26.06
N TYR A 600 -9.97 5.81 26.25
CA TYR A 600 -9.45 4.81 27.16
C TYR A 600 -8.57 5.51 28.19
N THR A 601 -8.60 5.00 29.43
CA THR A 601 -7.68 5.45 30.46
C THR A 601 -6.25 5.05 30.08
N PRO A 602 -5.30 6.01 30.01
CA PRO A 602 -3.92 5.70 29.70
C PRO A 602 -3.34 4.69 30.71
N GLY A 603 -2.59 3.72 30.20
CA GLY A 603 -1.89 2.70 30.98
C GLY A 603 -2.69 1.48 31.41
N CYS A 604 -4.00 1.47 31.19
CA CYS A 604 -4.81 0.29 31.45
C CYS A 604 -4.86 -0.65 30.24
N ALA A 605 -4.94 -1.96 30.51
CA ALA A 605 -5.17 -2.97 29.48
C ALA A 605 -6.43 -2.66 28.65
N ARG A 606 -6.44 -3.04 27.37
CA ARG A 606 -7.50 -2.69 26.39
C ARG A 606 -8.32 -3.89 25.88
N PHE A 607 -8.14 -5.07 26.48
CA PHE A 607 -8.80 -6.31 26.06
C PHE A 607 -10.07 -6.61 26.85
#